data_AF-A0A6N6WPE3-F1
#
_entry.id   AF-A0A6N6WPE3-F1
#
_cell.length_a   1.000
_cell.length_b   1.000
_cell.length_c   1.000
_cell.angle_alpha   90.00
_cell.angle_beta   90.00
_cell.angle_gamma   90.00
#
_symmetry.space_group_name_H-M   'P 1'
#
loop_
_entity.id
_entity.type
_entity.pdbx_description
1 polymer ?
#
loop_
_entity_poly.entity_id
_entity_poly.type
_entity_poly.pdbx_seq_one_letter_code
_entity_poly.pdbx_strand_id
1 'polypeptide(L)'
;SQIVRRIEERLGLRLLTRTTRSVVPTEAGEHLLSVLGPMLHDIDSAMASLSDLQNRPSGTIRITTVEHAAKTILLPAMRTFLKSHPEIDIQLTIDYGLTDVVSERFDAGVRLGGEMDKDMIAIRIGPDIPMAIVGSPDYFSRRSVPTSVSQLIDHQAINLYLPTSGTANRWRLIRGGREVRVRMEGQLLLNT
;
A
#
# COMPACT_ATOMS: atom_id res chain seq x y z
N SER A 1 25.19 -5.76 13.40
CA SER A 1 24.98 -7.17 13.00
C SER A 1 26.31 -7.78 12.55
N GLN A 2 26.77 -8.86 13.19
CA GLN A 2 28.02 -9.56 12.83
C GLN A 2 27.89 -10.36 11.52
N ILE A 3 26.69 -10.86 11.20
CA ILE A 3 26.40 -11.65 10.00
C ILE A 3 26.64 -10.81 8.74
N VAL A 4 26.07 -9.59 8.71
CA VAL A 4 26.25 -8.68 7.57
C VAL A 4 27.71 -8.31 7.38
N ARG A 5 28.44 -8.05 8.47
CA ARG A 5 29.88 -7.72 8.38
C ARG A 5 30.70 -8.87 7.77
N ARG A 6 30.36 -10.11 8.10
CA ARG A 6 31.02 -11.31 7.54
C ARG A 6 30.75 -11.44 6.04
N ILE A 7 29.54 -11.10 5.59
CA ILE A 7 29.18 -11.08 4.16
C ILE A 7 29.97 -9.97 3.44
N GLU A 8 30.01 -8.77 4.01
CA GLU A 8 30.80 -7.64 3.49
C GLU A 8 32.30 -7.98 3.37
N GLU A 9 32.87 -8.58 4.42
CA GLU A 9 34.27 -9.06 4.45
C GLU A 9 34.54 -10.11 3.37
N ARG A 10 33.62 -11.06 3.17
CA ARG A 10 33.78 -12.11 2.15
C ARG A 10 33.65 -11.59 0.72
N LEU A 11 32.77 -10.61 0.50
CA LEU A 11 32.57 -9.99 -0.82
C LEU A 11 33.60 -8.88 -1.12
N GLY A 12 34.35 -8.42 -0.11
CA GLY A 12 35.25 -7.28 -0.24
C GLY A 12 34.52 -5.94 -0.49
N LEU A 13 33.21 -5.89 -0.23
CA LEU A 13 32.35 -4.75 -0.51
C LEU A 13 31.54 -4.37 0.72
N ARG A 14 31.36 -3.08 0.96
CA ARG A 14 30.38 -2.61 1.93
C ARG A 14 29.00 -2.64 1.31
N LEU A 15 28.06 -3.28 2.01
CA LEU A 15 26.66 -3.39 1.62
C LEU A 15 25.80 -2.38 2.38
N LEU A 16 26.23 -1.95 3.57
CA LEU A 16 25.51 -0.97 4.39
C LEU A 16 26.41 0.20 4.80
N THR A 17 25.89 1.42 4.67
CA THR A 17 26.44 2.61 5.31
C THR A 17 25.78 2.79 6.67
N ARG A 18 26.59 2.84 7.73
CA ARG A 18 26.11 3.00 9.11
C ARG A 18 26.56 4.36 9.66
N THR A 19 25.60 5.14 10.14
CA THR A 19 25.81 6.30 11.01
C THR A 19 25.25 6.00 12.41
N THR A 20 25.50 6.86 13.39
CA THR A 20 24.96 6.71 14.75
C THR A 20 23.43 6.83 14.83
N ARG A 21 22.76 7.26 13.74
CA ARG A 21 21.31 7.47 13.68
C ARG A 21 20.59 6.72 12.57
N SER A 22 21.31 6.14 11.61
CA SER A 22 20.69 5.46 10.46
C SER A 22 21.60 4.42 9.85
N VAL A 23 20.99 3.40 9.25
CA VAL A 23 21.64 2.36 8.46
C VAL A 23 20.94 2.35 7.10
N VAL A 24 21.69 2.57 6.02
CA VAL A 24 21.17 2.65 4.65
C VAL A 24 22.00 1.73 3.75
N PRO A 25 21.41 1.03 2.77
CA PRO A 25 22.17 0.26 1.81
C PRO A 25 23.14 1.12 1.00
N THR A 26 24.27 0.53 0.59
CA THR A 26 25.11 1.09 -0.48
C THR A 26 24.53 0.70 -1.84
N GLU A 27 25.06 1.24 -2.94
CA GLU A 27 24.70 0.80 -4.30
C GLU A 27 24.87 -0.71 -4.50
N ALA A 28 25.96 -1.29 -3.99
CA ALA A 28 26.18 -2.73 -4.00
C ALA A 28 25.16 -3.48 -3.12
N GLY A 29 24.75 -2.87 -1.99
CA GLY A 29 23.69 -3.38 -1.13
C GLY A 29 22.32 -3.39 -1.82
N GLU A 30 21.95 -2.31 -2.50
CA GLU A 30 20.72 -2.20 -3.27
C GLU A 30 20.67 -3.24 -4.41
N HIS A 31 21.76 -3.37 -5.17
CA HIS A 31 21.85 -4.38 -6.23
C HIS A 31 21.73 -5.81 -5.67
N LEU A 32 22.36 -6.10 -4.53
CA LEU A 32 22.23 -7.42 -3.91
C LEU A 32 20.81 -7.69 -3.42
N LEU A 33 20.15 -6.67 -2.84
CA LEU A 33 18.78 -6.75 -2.36
C LEU A 33 17.77 -6.94 -3.49
N SER A 34 17.97 -6.30 -4.63
CA SER A 34 17.09 -6.43 -5.80
C SER A 34 17.17 -7.82 -6.43
N VAL A 35 18.36 -8.45 -6.43
CA VAL A 35 18.58 -9.79 -7.01
C VAL A 35 18.23 -10.91 -6.04
N LEU A 36 18.84 -10.94 -4.84
CA LEU A 36 18.64 -12.05 -3.90
C LEU A 36 17.29 -11.98 -3.20
N GLY A 37 16.68 -10.81 -3.23
CA GLY A 37 15.47 -10.54 -2.51
C GLY A 37 14.28 -11.41 -2.89
N PRO A 38 13.89 -11.39 -4.17
CA PRO A 38 12.86 -12.27 -4.71
C PRO A 38 13.23 -13.75 -4.50
N MET A 39 14.48 -14.14 -4.72
CA MET A 39 14.90 -15.54 -4.57
C MET A 39 14.73 -16.09 -3.15
N LEU A 40 15.04 -15.27 -2.13
CA LEU A 40 14.81 -15.64 -0.73
C LEU A 40 13.31 -15.75 -0.43
N HIS A 41 12.50 -14.85 -1.01
CA HIS A 41 11.05 -14.94 -0.90
C HIS A 41 10.50 -16.21 -1.55
N ASP A 42 10.98 -16.57 -2.74
CA ASP A 42 10.59 -17.81 -3.43
C ASP A 42 10.97 -19.06 -2.62
N ILE A 43 12.13 -19.05 -1.95
CA ILE A 43 12.55 -20.12 -1.04
C ILE A 43 11.61 -20.23 0.16
N ASP A 44 11.28 -19.10 0.80
CA ASP A 44 10.34 -19.08 1.93
C ASP A 44 8.95 -19.58 1.50
N SER A 45 8.47 -19.14 0.33
CA SER A 45 7.19 -19.57 -0.24
C SER A 45 7.17 -21.06 -0.59
N ALA A 46 8.26 -21.59 -1.15
CA ALA A 46 8.40 -23.02 -1.41
C ALA A 46 8.38 -23.83 -0.11
N MET A 47 9.10 -23.38 0.93
CA MET A 47 9.08 -24.02 2.26
C MET A 47 7.68 -23.97 2.91
N ALA A 48 6.95 -22.86 2.75
CA ALA A 48 5.58 -22.73 3.22
C ALA A 48 4.65 -23.73 2.51
N SER A 49 4.76 -23.88 1.18
CA SER A 49 3.97 -24.85 0.41
C SER A 49 4.20 -26.31 0.83
N LEU A 50 5.38 -26.64 1.36
CA LEU A 50 5.64 -27.96 1.93
C LEU A 50 4.96 -28.16 3.29
N SER A 51 4.71 -27.08 4.03
CA SER A 51 3.96 -27.10 5.29
C SER A 51 2.46 -27.30 5.06
N ASP A 52 1.95 -26.85 3.91
CA ASP A 52 0.57 -27.14 3.47
C ASP A 52 0.32 -28.65 3.31
N LEU A 53 1.34 -29.44 2.96
CA LEU A 53 1.25 -30.91 2.93
C LEU A 53 1.02 -31.53 4.33
N GLN A 54 1.34 -30.81 5.40
CA GLN A 54 1.06 -31.22 6.78
C GLN A 54 -0.29 -30.68 7.31
N ASN A 55 -1.11 -30.02 6.48
CA ASN A 55 -2.37 -29.36 6.86
C ASN A 55 -2.22 -28.38 8.04
N ARG A 56 -1.04 -27.77 8.19
CA ARG A 56 -0.75 -26.79 9.24
C ARG A 56 -0.19 -25.53 8.59
N PRO A 57 -1.06 -24.62 8.13
CA PRO A 57 -0.60 -23.38 7.52
C PRO A 57 0.15 -22.56 8.57
N SER A 58 1.37 -22.15 8.24
CA SER A 58 2.27 -21.43 9.13
C SER A 58 3.19 -20.49 8.34
N GLY A 59 3.78 -19.51 9.02
CA GLY A 59 4.68 -18.54 8.40
C GLY A 59 4.07 -17.14 8.33
N THR A 60 4.71 -16.24 7.56
CA THR A 60 4.32 -14.82 7.50
C THR A 60 3.63 -14.49 6.19
N ILE A 61 2.45 -13.86 6.28
CA ILE A 61 1.73 -13.29 5.14
C ILE A 61 1.89 -11.77 5.15
N ARG A 62 2.48 -11.21 4.09
CA ARG A 62 2.72 -9.78 3.88
C ARG A 62 1.67 -9.21 2.94
N ILE A 63 0.88 -8.27 3.42
CA ILE A 63 -0.19 -7.64 2.64
C ILE A 63 0.03 -6.13 2.60
N THR A 64 0.04 -5.56 1.40
CA THR A 64 -0.04 -4.11 1.22
C THR A 64 -1.47 -3.67 1.03
N THR A 65 -1.89 -2.58 1.65
CA THR A 65 -3.29 -2.10 1.62
C THR A 65 -3.38 -0.59 1.76
N VAL A 66 -4.59 -0.04 1.61
CA VAL A 66 -4.90 1.35 1.93
C VAL A 66 -5.65 1.44 3.26
N GLU A 67 -5.60 2.61 3.90
CA GLU A 67 -6.07 2.78 5.28
C GLU A 67 -7.54 2.35 5.47
N HIS A 68 -8.41 2.73 4.53
CA HIS A 68 -9.82 2.37 4.59
C HIS A 68 -10.01 0.84 4.60
N ALA A 69 -9.40 0.12 3.64
CA ALA A 69 -9.56 -1.33 3.54
C ALA A 69 -8.91 -2.08 4.71
N ALA A 70 -7.80 -1.56 5.25
CA ALA A 70 -7.19 -2.08 6.47
C ALA A 70 -8.21 -2.07 7.63
N LYS A 71 -8.82 -0.90 7.87
CA LYS A 71 -9.74 -0.68 9.00
C LYS A 71 -11.08 -1.40 8.83
N THR A 72 -11.66 -1.39 7.64
CA THR A 72 -13.05 -1.83 7.43
C THR A 72 -13.19 -3.28 6.99
N ILE A 73 -12.13 -3.89 6.44
CA ILE A 73 -12.19 -5.26 5.89
C ILE A 73 -11.15 -6.16 6.55
N LEU A 74 -9.87 -5.79 6.46
CA LEU A 74 -8.77 -6.68 6.85
C LEU A 74 -8.69 -6.91 8.36
N LEU A 75 -8.62 -5.85 9.16
CA LEU A 75 -8.55 -5.98 10.63
C LEU A 75 -9.74 -6.76 11.22
N PRO A 76 -11.01 -6.51 10.79
CA PRO A 76 -12.14 -7.35 11.19
C PRO A 76 -11.99 -8.84 10.83
N ALA A 77 -11.53 -9.16 9.61
CA ALA A 77 -11.32 -10.54 9.19
C ALA A 77 -10.19 -11.23 9.98
N MET A 78 -9.10 -10.51 10.21
CA MET A 78 -7.92 -10.98 10.95
C MET A 78 -8.25 -11.34 12.40
N ARG A 79 -9.19 -10.62 13.03
CA ARG A 79 -9.62 -10.90 14.40
C ARG A 79 -10.13 -12.34 14.58
N THR A 80 -10.76 -12.89 13.56
CA THR A 80 -11.24 -14.29 13.57
C THR A 80 -10.16 -15.23 13.05
N PHE A 81 -9.49 -14.87 11.95
CA PHE A 81 -8.48 -15.70 11.30
C PHE A 81 -7.27 -16.02 12.18
N LEU A 82 -6.71 -15.03 12.89
CA LEU A 82 -5.53 -15.22 13.74
C LEU A 82 -5.82 -16.10 14.98
N LYS A 83 -7.09 -16.22 15.38
CA LYS A 83 -7.48 -17.13 16.47
C LYS A 83 -7.49 -18.58 16.03
N SER A 84 -7.83 -18.85 14.78
CA SER A 84 -7.88 -20.20 14.22
C SER A 84 -6.53 -20.68 13.66
N HIS A 85 -5.59 -19.76 13.42
CA HIS A 85 -4.27 -20.06 12.86
C HIS A 85 -3.16 -19.35 13.66
N PRO A 86 -2.85 -19.82 14.88
CA PRO A 86 -1.86 -19.19 15.75
C PRO A 86 -0.42 -19.30 15.23
N GLU A 87 -0.15 -20.18 14.26
CA GLU A 87 1.16 -20.33 13.62
C GLU A 87 1.38 -19.38 12.43
N ILE A 88 0.41 -18.50 12.13
CA ILE A 88 0.49 -17.53 11.03
C ILE A 88 0.71 -16.12 11.59
N ASP A 89 1.78 -15.48 11.13
CA ASP A 89 2.04 -14.06 11.32
C ASP A 89 1.47 -13.25 10.14
N ILE A 90 0.85 -12.12 10.42
CA ILE A 90 0.38 -11.20 9.37
C ILE A 90 1.11 -9.87 9.50
N GLN A 91 1.72 -9.44 8.41
CA GLN A 91 2.34 -8.14 8.27
C GLN A 91 1.52 -7.26 7.33
N LEU A 92 0.95 -6.17 7.86
CA LEU A 92 0.25 -5.17 7.07
C LEU A 92 1.11 -3.95 6.81
N THR A 93 1.26 -3.57 5.55
CA THR A 93 1.80 -2.26 5.14
C THR A 93 0.65 -1.41 4.60
N ILE A 94 0.41 -0.26 5.23
CA ILE A 94 -0.64 0.68 4.82
C ILE A 94 0.01 1.81 4.03
N ASP A 95 -0.19 1.82 2.72
CA ASP A 95 0.36 2.83 1.81
C ASP A 95 -0.60 3.10 0.64
N TYR A 96 -0.70 4.37 0.27
CA TYR A 96 -1.43 4.83 -0.92
C TYR A 96 -0.57 4.80 -2.19
N GLY A 97 0.71 4.44 -2.08
CA GLY A 97 1.55 4.10 -3.21
C GLY A 97 0.99 2.91 -4.01
N LEU A 98 1.12 2.99 -5.34
CA LEU A 98 1.19 1.82 -6.21
C LEU A 98 2.57 1.17 -6.00
N THR A 99 2.82 0.75 -4.77
CA THR A 99 3.91 -0.12 -4.43
C THR A 99 3.73 -1.38 -5.27
N ASP A 100 4.67 -1.66 -6.16
CA ASP A 100 4.64 -2.88 -6.94
C ASP A 100 4.75 -4.04 -5.95
N VAL A 101 3.63 -4.74 -5.83
CA VAL A 101 3.42 -5.82 -4.86
C VAL A 101 4.48 -6.91 -5.04
N VAL A 102 4.96 -7.08 -6.29
CA VAL A 102 5.98 -8.06 -6.66
C VAL A 102 7.37 -7.57 -6.29
N SER A 103 7.74 -6.33 -6.63
CA SER A 103 9.10 -5.82 -6.32
C SER A 103 9.34 -5.57 -4.83
N GLU A 104 8.29 -5.26 -4.05
CA GLU A 104 8.39 -5.10 -2.59
C GLU A 104 8.07 -6.37 -1.78
N ARG A 105 7.90 -7.52 -2.45
CA ARG A 105 7.78 -8.84 -1.81
C ARG A 105 6.55 -8.98 -0.89
N PHE A 106 5.43 -8.46 -1.34
CA PHE A 106 4.14 -8.70 -0.72
C PHE A 106 3.50 -9.96 -1.33
N ASP A 107 2.82 -10.75 -0.49
CA ASP A 107 2.05 -11.92 -0.94
C ASP A 107 0.72 -11.48 -1.57
N ALA A 108 0.17 -10.34 -1.16
CA ALA A 108 -1.06 -9.78 -1.71
C ALA A 108 -1.15 -8.25 -1.59
N GLY A 109 -1.91 -7.64 -2.50
CA GLY A 109 -2.25 -6.22 -2.48
C GLY A 109 -3.76 -5.99 -2.44
N VAL A 110 -4.20 -5.06 -1.59
CA VAL A 110 -5.60 -4.59 -1.52
C VAL A 110 -5.64 -3.11 -1.91
N ARG A 111 -6.43 -2.77 -2.93
CA ARG A 111 -6.51 -1.41 -3.50
C ARG A 111 -7.95 -0.99 -3.79
N LEU A 112 -8.18 0.33 -3.84
CA LEU A 112 -9.48 0.94 -4.16
C LEU A 112 -9.61 1.25 -5.66
N GLY A 113 -10.29 0.37 -6.38
CA GLY A 113 -10.48 0.47 -7.83
C GLY A 113 -9.46 -0.36 -8.61
N GLY A 114 -9.91 -0.94 -9.72
CA GLY A 114 -9.25 -2.03 -10.45
C GLY A 114 -8.08 -1.64 -11.35
N GLU A 115 -7.24 -0.67 -10.95
CA GLU A 115 -5.93 -0.52 -11.60
C GLU A 115 -5.01 -1.60 -11.02
N MET A 116 -4.51 -2.48 -11.89
CA MET A 116 -3.77 -3.69 -11.54
C MET A 116 -2.57 -3.83 -12.47
N ASP A 117 -1.46 -4.37 -11.95
CA ASP A 117 -0.36 -4.83 -12.78
C ASP A 117 -0.76 -6.07 -13.60
N LYS A 118 -0.16 -6.22 -14.78
CA LYS A 118 -0.60 -7.21 -15.79
C LYS A 118 -0.59 -8.67 -15.33
N ASP A 119 0.16 -8.99 -14.28
CA ASP A 119 0.41 -10.36 -13.83
C ASP A 119 -0.31 -10.74 -12.51
N MET A 120 -1.26 -9.92 -12.04
CA MET A 120 -2.02 -10.22 -10.81
C MET A 120 -3.43 -10.77 -11.08
N ILE A 121 -3.98 -11.52 -10.13
CA ILE A 121 -5.39 -11.96 -10.13
C ILE A 121 -6.16 -11.07 -9.14
N ALA A 122 -7.13 -10.30 -9.64
CA ALA A 122 -7.99 -9.46 -8.81
C ALA A 122 -9.22 -10.22 -8.30
N ILE A 123 -9.42 -10.23 -6.98
CA ILE A 123 -10.62 -10.77 -6.33
C ILE A 123 -11.33 -9.63 -5.61
N ARG A 124 -12.66 -9.54 -5.81
CA ARG A 124 -13.49 -8.57 -5.10
C ARG A 124 -13.70 -9.04 -3.66
N ILE A 125 -13.22 -8.26 -2.69
CA ILE A 125 -13.32 -8.59 -1.25
C ILE A 125 -14.31 -7.71 -0.48
N GLY A 126 -15.00 -6.78 -1.14
CA GLY A 126 -15.94 -5.86 -0.52
C GLY A 126 -16.91 -5.21 -1.51
N PRO A 127 -17.99 -4.58 -1.00
CA PRO A 127 -18.93 -3.83 -1.81
C PRO A 127 -18.31 -2.55 -2.37
N ASP A 128 -19.00 -1.91 -3.31
CA ASP A 128 -18.65 -0.56 -3.72
C ASP A 128 -18.79 0.42 -2.55
N ILE A 129 -17.79 1.27 -2.38
CA ILE A 129 -17.75 2.27 -1.32
C ILE A 129 -18.35 3.57 -1.86
N PRO A 130 -19.53 4.01 -1.37
CA PRO A 130 -20.09 5.28 -1.79
C PRO A 130 -19.23 6.42 -1.25
N MET A 131 -18.82 7.33 -2.15
CA MET A 131 -18.06 8.51 -1.80
C MET A 131 -18.97 9.75 -1.79
N ALA A 132 -18.80 10.62 -0.81
CA ALA A 132 -19.49 11.90 -0.72
C ALA A 132 -18.49 13.05 -0.63
N ILE A 133 -18.82 14.17 -1.25
CA ILE A 133 -18.12 15.43 -1.05
C ILE A 133 -18.78 16.12 0.15
N VAL A 134 -17.97 16.48 1.14
CA VAL A 134 -18.44 17.16 2.35
C VAL A 134 -17.62 18.43 2.58
N GLY A 135 -18.21 19.39 3.27
CA GLY A 135 -17.55 20.60 3.73
C GLY A 135 -18.22 21.11 4.99
N SER A 136 -17.50 21.88 5.80
CA SER A 136 -18.04 22.41 7.05
C SER A 136 -19.07 23.50 6.78
N PRO A 137 -20.06 23.68 7.67
CA PRO A 137 -21.01 24.80 7.56
C PRO A 137 -20.31 26.17 7.53
N ASP A 138 -19.25 26.36 8.32
CA ASP A 138 -18.46 27.61 8.34
C ASP A 138 -17.82 27.90 6.98
N TYR A 139 -17.25 26.90 6.32
CA TYR A 139 -16.69 27.06 4.99
C TYR A 139 -17.73 27.52 3.97
N PHE A 140 -18.94 26.92 4.02
CA PHE A 140 -20.03 27.28 3.13
C PHE A 140 -20.78 28.57 3.50
N SER A 141 -20.53 29.14 4.69
CA SER A 141 -21.04 30.49 5.02
C SER A 141 -20.38 31.59 4.18
N ARG A 142 -19.18 31.32 3.64
CA ARG A 142 -18.37 32.26 2.85
C ARG A 142 -18.30 31.89 1.37
N ARG A 143 -18.66 30.67 1.01
CA ARG A 143 -18.63 30.14 -0.35
C ARG A 143 -19.90 29.36 -0.64
N SER A 144 -20.61 29.71 -1.70
CA SER A 144 -21.82 29.01 -2.11
C SER A 144 -21.59 27.52 -2.30
N VAL A 145 -22.54 26.68 -1.87
CA VAL A 145 -22.46 25.23 -2.06
C VAL A 145 -22.46 24.90 -3.56
N PRO A 146 -21.53 24.06 -4.05
CA PRO A 146 -21.45 23.74 -5.47
C PRO A 146 -22.64 22.84 -5.87
N THR A 147 -23.36 23.23 -6.91
CA THR A 147 -24.48 22.49 -7.50
C THR A 147 -24.07 21.74 -8.78
N SER A 148 -22.82 21.92 -9.22
CA SER A 148 -22.27 21.22 -10.38
C SER A 148 -20.79 20.89 -10.20
N VAL A 149 -20.32 19.89 -10.97
CA VAL A 149 -18.91 19.46 -10.98
C VAL A 149 -17.98 20.60 -11.38
N SER A 150 -18.41 21.49 -12.29
CA SER A 150 -17.58 22.59 -12.76
C SER A 150 -17.36 23.67 -11.69
N GLN A 151 -18.25 23.80 -10.71
CA GLN A 151 -18.08 24.76 -9.61
C GLN A 151 -17.10 24.26 -8.56
N LEU A 152 -16.75 22.96 -8.56
CA LEU A 152 -15.81 22.40 -7.58
C LEU A 152 -14.43 23.05 -7.67
N ILE A 153 -13.98 23.47 -8.86
CA ILE A 153 -12.67 24.11 -9.04
C ILE A 153 -12.54 25.45 -8.32
N ASP A 154 -13.67 26.09 -7.98
CA ASP A 154 -13.71 27.35 -7.24
C ASP A 154 -13.61 27.14 -5.72
N HIS A 155 -13.48 25.89 -5.26
CA HIS A 155 -13.36 25.51 -3.86
C HIS A 155 -11.95 25.06 -3.50
N GLN A 156 -11.61 25.21 -2.21
CA GLN A 156 -10.42 24.67 -1.58
C GLN A 156 -10.73 23.27 -1.06
N ALA A 157 -10.06 22.26 -1.61
CA ALA A 157 -10.17 20.88 -1.17
C ALA A 157 -9.10 20.53 -0.12
N ILE A 158 -9.41 19.47 0.63
CA ILE A 158 -8.40 18.66 1.31
C ILE A 158 -8.13 17.48 0.38
N ASN A 159 -6.90 17.34 -0.08
CA ASN A 159 -6.54 16.39 -1.12
C ASN A 159 -5.76 15.19 -0.58
N LEU A 160 -6.05 14.01 -1.13
CA LEU A 160 -5.26 12.81 -0.87
C LEU A 160 -3.95 12.87 -1.66
N TYR A 161 -2.81 12.72 -0.98
CA TYR A 161 -1.49 12.59 -1.59
C TYR A 161 -1.27 11.16 -2.09
N LEU A 162 -0.80 11.01 -3.32
CA LEU A 162 -0.40 9.73 -3.89
C LEU A 162 1.13 9.69 -4.00
N PRO A 163 1.82 8.91 -3.13
CA PRO A 163 3.28 8.86 -3.11
C PRO A 163 3.91 8.46 -4.44
N THR A 164 3.33 7.50 -5.16
CA THR A 164 3.88 7.00 -6.43
C THR A 164 3.86 8.02 -7.55
N SER A 165 2.83 8.86 -7.63
CA SER A 165 2.76 9.92 -8.66
C SER A 165 3.33 11.25 -8.16
N GLY A 166 3.66 11.37 -6.88
CA GLY A 166 4.10 12.61 -6.24
C GLY A 166 3.06 13.73 -6.29
N THR A 167 1.77 13.41 -6.52
CA THR A 167 0.73 14.41 -6.78
C THR A 167 -0.57 14.12 -6.02
N ALA A 168 -1.46 15.11 -6.01
CA ALA A 168 -2.80 14.95 -5.47
C ALA A 168 -3.63 13.97 -6.31
N ASN A 169 -4.36 13.09 -5.62
CA ASN A 169 -5.37 12.23 -6.22
C ASN A 169 -6.44 13.08 -6.92
N ARG A 170 -6.76 12.75 -8.17
CA ARG A 170 -7.86 13.39 -8.90
C ARG A 170 -9.18 12.83 -8.40
N TRP A 171 -10.12 13.71 -8.10
CA TRP A 171 -11.44 13.30 -7.63
C TRP A 171 -12.18 12.62 -8.78
N ARG A 172 -12.45 11.32 -8.63
CA ARG A 172 -13.26 10.53 -9.57
C ARG A 172 -14.73 10.68 -9.20
N LEU A 173 -15.51 11.28 -10.09
CA LEU A 173 -16.94 11.50 -9.93
C LEU A 173 -17.67 10.78 -11.05
N ILE A 174 -18.88 10.29 -10.78
CA ILE A 174 -19.73 9.69 -11.80
C ILE A 174 -20.89 10.65 -12.08
N ARG A 175 -21.05 11.06 -13.34
CA ARG A 175 -22.17 11.90 -13.80
C ARG A 175 -22.83 11.24 -15.00
N GLY A 176 -24.10 10.85 -14.86
CA GLY A 176 -24.85 10.20 -15.93
C GLY A 176 -24.18 8.91 -16.45
N GLY A 177 -23.57 8.13 -15.55
CA GLY A 177 -22.85 6.90 -15.89
C GLY A 177 -21.45 7.11 -16.49
N ARG A 178 -20.97 8.35 -16.63
CA ARG A 178 -19.62 8.65 -17.11
C ARG A 178 -18.72 9.10 -15.96
N GLU A 179 -17.51 8.58 -15.94
CA GLU A 179 -16.46 9.07 -15.02
C GLU A 179 -15.97 10.44 -15.47
N VAL A 180 -15.89 11.37 -14.52
CA VAL A 180 -15.28 12.69 -14.66
C VAL A 180 -14.21 12.81 -13.60
N ARG A 181 -12.99 13.16 -14.00
CA ARG A 181 -11.86 13.40 -13.10
C ARG A 181 -11.66 14.89 -12.91
N VAL A 182 -11.73 15.36 -11.67
CA VAL A 182 -11.51 16.77 -11.32
C VAL A 182 -10.22 16.90 -10.53
N ARG A 183 -9.36 17.82 -10.96
CA ARG A 183 -8.23 18.27 -10.14
C ARG A 183 -8.74 19.40 -9.26
N MET A 184 -8.66 19.19 -7.95
CA MET A 184 -9.04 20.18 -6.95
C MET A 184 -7.79 20.87 -6.43
N GLU A 185 -7.83 22.19 -6.33
CA GLU A 185 -6.79 22.96 -5.64
C GLU A 185 -7.13 23.07 -4.15
N GLY A 186 -6.11 23.25 -3.31
CA GLY A 186 -6.29 23.27 -1.87
C GLY A 186 -4.99 23.37 -1.11
N GLN A 187 -5.05 23.95 0.09
CA GLN A 187 -3.86 24.18 0.91
C GLN A 187 -3.35 22.90 1.59
N LEU A 188 -4.21 21.90 1.78
CA LEU A 188 -3.87 20.68 2.50
C LEU A 188 -3.83 19.47 1.56
N LEU A 189 -2.69 18.79 1.59
CA LEU A 189 -2.40 17.56 0.87
C LEU A 189 -1.84 16.55 1.87
N LEU A 190 -2.52 15.43 2.08
CA LEU A 190 -2.16 14.43 3.10
C LEU A 190 -2.50 13.01 2.65
N ASN A 191 -1.92 11.99 3.28
CA ASN A 191 -2.11 10.57 2.98
C ASN A 191 -2.72 9.77 4.15
N THR A 192 -3.39 10.44 5.10
CA THR A 192 -3.96 9.85 6.32
C THR A 192 -5.14 10.65 6.86
#